data_AF-A0A2D6FNJ9-F1
#
_entry.id   AF-A0A2D6FNJ9-F1
#
_cell.length_a   1.000
_cell.length_b   1.000
_cell.length_c   1.000
_cell.angle_alpha   90.00
_cell.angle_beta   90.00
_cell.angle_gamma   90.00
#
_symmetry.space_group_name_H-M   'P 1'
#
loop_
_entity.id
_entity.type
_entity.pdbx_description
1 polymer ?
#
loop_
_entity_poly.entity_id
_entity_poly.type
_entity_poly.pdbx_seq_one_letter_code
_entity_poly.pdbx_strand_id
1 'polypeptide(L)' 'MNKTVHIDSLPDSIRRKIGKELGVPTRTYKFKADDVRSYAIKVLGPISGLTQNERGRVLKKAMEMNKV' A
#
# COMPACT_ATOMS: atom_id res chain seq x y z
N MET A 1 -14.03 -13.51 28.90
CA MET A 1 -14.09 -13.06 27.49
C MET A 1 -12.67 -12.79 27.02
N ASN A 2 -12.10 -13.65 26.15
CA ASN A 2 -10.81 -13.35 25.52
C ASN A 2 -11.02 -12.33 24.40
N LYS A 3 -10.48 -11.13 24.55
CA LYS A 3 -10.43 -10.14 23.47
C LYS A 3 -9.25 -10.48 22.57
N THR A 4 -9.52 -10.98 21.38
CA THR A 4 -8.51 -11.14 20.33
C THR A 4 -8.16 -9.77 19.78
N VAL A 5 -6.93 -9.31 20.02
CA VAL A 5 -6.42 -8.05 19.44
C VAL A 5 -5.61 -8.41 18.20
N HIS A 6 -5.98 -7.86 17.05
CA HIS A 6 -5.22 -8.05 15.81
C HIS A 6 -3.90 -7.29 15.90
N ILE A 7 -2.79 -7.95 15.56
CA ILE A 7 -1.44 -7.38 15.67
C ILE A 7 -1.27 -6.09 14.84
N ASP A 8 -2.06 -5.93 13.77
CA ASP A 8 -2.05 -4.75 12.90
C ASP A 8 -2.77 -3.53 13.47
N SER A 9 -3.58 -3.69 14.54
CA SER A 9 -4.15 -2.56 15.27
C SER A 9 -3.20 -1.99 16.32
N LEU A 10 -1.99 -2.56 16.46
CA LEU A 10 -0.99 -2.09 17.41
C LEU A 10 -0.03 -1.07 16.76
N PRO A 11 0.43 -0.06 17.52
CA PRO A 11 1.48 0.84 17.08
C PRO A 11 2.75 0.12 16.62
N ASP A 12 3.44 0.70 15.64
CA ASP A 12 4.66 0.16 15.01
C ASP A 12 5.74 -0.26 16.01
N SER A 13 5.93 0.52 17.07
CA SER A 13 6.91 0.26 18.12
C SER A 13 6.61 -1.02 18.90
N ILE A 14 5.33 -1.23 19.24
CA ILE A 14 4.84 -2.42 19.96
C ILE A 14 4.93 -3.65 19.05
N ARG A 15 4.55 -3.48 17.79
CA ARG A 15 4.58 -4.52 16.77
C ARG A 15 6.00 -5.04 16.49
N ARG A 16 6.97 -4.13 16.41
CA ARG A 16 8.41 -4.45 16.30
C ARG A 16 8.93 -5.18 17.53
N LYS A 17 8.53 -4.76 18.73
CA LYS A 17 8.95 -5.39 19.99
C LYS A 17 8.44 -6.83 20.09
N ILE A 18 7.14 -7.03 19.83
CA ILE A 18 6.51 -8.35 19.80
C ILE A 18 7.14 -9.23 18.70
N GLY A 19 7.36 -8.68 17.51
CA GLY A 19 8.02 -9.41 16.42
C GLY A 19 9.43 -9.86 16.78
N LYS A 20 10.21 -9.01 17.46
CA LYS A 20 11.55 -9.36 17.95
C LYS A 20 11.51 -10.46 19.02
N GLU A 21 10.56 -10.39 19.96
CA GLU A 21 10.39 -11.40 21.03
C GLU A 21 9.89 -12.75 20.51
N LEU A 22 9.01 -12.74 19.50
CA LEU A 22 8.44 -13.94 18.88
C LEU A 22 9.25 -14.47 17.68
N GLY A 23 10.38 -13.84 17.35
CA GLY A 23 11.17 -14.19 16.16
C GLY A 23 10.45 -13.95 14.82
N VAL A 24 9.36 -13.18 14.82
CA VAL A 24 8.60 -12.84 13.62
C VAL A 24 9.27 -11.65 12.95
N PRO A 25 9.85 -11.80 11.75
CA PRO A 25 10.50 -10.69 11.06
C PRO A 25 9.46 -9.61 10.77
N THR A 26 9.69 -8.39 11.29
CA THR A 26 8.90 -7.24 10.90
C THR A 26 9.05 -7.06 9.40
N ARG A 27 7.98 -7.34 8.64
CA ARG A 27 7.93 -7.12 7.19
C ARG A 27 7.94 -5.62 6.93
N THR A 28 9.11 -5.02 6.89
CA THR A 28 9.32 -3.70 6.29
C THR A 28 9.30 -3.90 4.78
N TYR A 29 8.11 -4.05 4.22
CA TYR A 29 7.97 -4.15 2.78
C TYR A 29 8.36 -2.79 2.16
N LYS A 30 9.57 -2.74 1.60
CA LYS A 30 10.01 -1.61 0.79
C LYS A 30 9.51 -1.84 -0.62
N PHE A 31 8.75 -0.89 -1.15
CA PHE A 31 8.36 -0.88 -2.55
C PHE A 31 9.63 -0.90 -3.42
N LYS A 32 9.87 -1.99 -4.14
CA LYS A 32 10.94 -2.11 -5.12
C LYS A 32 10.48 -1.56 -6.47
N ALA A 33 11.43 -1.32 -7.37
CA ALA A 33 11.13 -0.81 -8.71
C ALA A 33 10.14 -1.72 -9.49
N ASP A 34 10.25 -3.04 -9.32
CA ASP A 34 9.35 -4.00 -9.98
C ASP A 34 7.93 -3.96 -9.41
N ASP A 35 7.81 -3.65 -8.11
CA ASP A 35 6.51 -3.44 -7.48
C ASP A 35 5.86 -2.20 -8.08
N VAL A 36 6.59 -1.08 -8.12
CA VAL A 36 6.11 0.18 -8.74
C VAL A 36 5.64 -0.07 -10.17
N ARG A 37 6.42 -0.79 -10.98
CA ARG A 37 6.05 -1.13 -12.36
C ARG A 37 4.76 -1.96 -12.41
N SER A 38 4.67 -2.99 -11.57
CA SER A 38 3.50 -3.88 -11.52
C SER A 38 2.22 -3.13 -11.13
N TYR A 39 2.31 -2.24 -10.14
CA TYR A 39 1.17 -1.41 -9.74
C TYR A 39 0.81 -0.38 -10.82
N ALA A 40 1.80 0.25 -11.45
CA ALA A 40 1.55 1.18 -12.55
C ALA A 40 0.80 0.51 -13.71
N ILE A 41 1.18 -0.71 -14.11
CA ILE A 41 0.49 -1.47 -15.16
C ILE A 41 -0.97 -1.74 -14.77
N LYS A 42 -1.22 -2.16 -13.52
CA LYS A 42 -2.58 -2.41 -13.00
C LYS A 42 -3.45 -1.15 -13.02
N VAL A 43 -2.88 0.00 -12.68
CA VAL A 43 -3.58 1.29 -12.67
C VAL A 43 -3.83 1.82 -14.09
N LEU A 44 -2.88 1.64 -15.00
CA LEU A 44 -2.97 2.13 -16.37
C LEU A 44 -3.84 1.26 -17.27
N GLY A 45 -3.97 -0.04 -16.99
CA GLY A 45 -4.78 -0.98 -17.77
C GLY A 45 -6.25 -0.52 -17.98
N PRO A 46 -6.98 -0.16 -16.91
CA PRO A 46 -8.36 0.35 -16.99
C PRO A 46 -8.53 1.62 -17.84
N ILE A 47 -7.47 2.41 -18.02
CA ILE A 47 -7.49 3.67 -18.78
C ILE A 47 -6.69 3.60 -20.09
N SER A 48 -6.45 2.39 -20.58
CA SER A 48 -5.65 2.13 -21.79
C SER A 48 -6.24 2.76 -23.06
N GLY A 49 -7.57 2.95 -23.12
CA GLY A 49 -8.23 3.63 -24.24
C GLY A 49 -8.07 5.16 -24.27
N LEU A 50 -7.56 5.77 -23.20
CA LEU A 50 -7.37 7.21 -23.10
C LEU A 50 -6.02 7.65 -23.68
N THR A 51 -5.98 8.86 -24.22
CA THR A 51 -4.72 9.53 -24.58
C THR A 51 -3.88 9.85 -23.33
N GLN A 52 -2.59 10.11 -23.50
CA GLN A 52 -1.70 10.43 -22.37
C GLN A 52 -2.19 11.63 -21.55
N ASN A 53 -2.71 12.67 -22.21
CA ASN A 53 -3.23 13.87 -21.55
C ASN A 53 -4.49 13.56 -20.72
N GLU A 54 -5.39 12.73 -21.24
CA GLU A 54 -6.61 12.31 -20.53
C GLU A 54 -6.28 11.42 -19.34
N ARG A 55 -5.34 10.47 -19.49
CA ARG A 55 -4.83 9.66 -18.38
C ARG A 55 -4.27 10.54 -17.26
N GLY A 56 -3.49 11.57 -17.62
CA GLY A 56 -2.95 12.53 -16.65
C GLY A 56 -4.05 13.26 -15.86
N ARG A 57 -5.12 13.70 -16.54
CA ARG A 57 -6.27 14.35 -15.89
C ARG A 57 -6.99 13.40 -14.93
N VAL A 58 -7.26 12.17 -15.35
CA VAL A 58 -7.96 11.17 -14.53
C VAL A 58 -7.14 10.80 -13.29
N LEU A 59 -5.85 10.51 -13.46
CA LEU A 59 -4.97 10.15 -12.34
C LEU A 59 -4.82 11.30 -11.35
N LYS A 60 -4.68 12.54 -11.83
CA LYS A 60 -4.67 13.73 -10.96
C LYS A 60 -5.94 13.82 -10.14
N LYS A 61 -7.10 13.65 -10.78
CA LYS A 61 -8.39 13.72 -10.09
C LYS A 61 -8.56 12.60 -9.05
N ALA A 62 -8.12 11.38 -9.39
CA ALA A 62 -8.15 10.25 -8.47
C ALA A 62 -7.29 10.51 -7.21
N MET A 63 -6.10 11.10 -7.36
CA MET A 63 -5.26 11.50 -6.22
C MET A 63 -5.92 12.57 -5.34
N GLU A 64 -6.59 13.56 -5.94
CA GLU A 64 -7.33 14.59 -5.18
C GLU A 64 -8.49 13.99 -4.36
N MET A 65 -9.15 12.96 -4.90
CA MET A 65 -10.26 12.27 -4.23
C MET A 65 -9.78 11.28 -3.16
N ASN A 66 -8.62 10.66 -3.37
CA ASN A 66 -8.02 9.68 -2.47
C ASN A 66 -7.27 10.33 -1.29
N LYS A 67 -7.81 11.39 -0.69
CA LYS A 67 -7.26 11.96 0.56
C LYS A 67 -7.56 11.01 1.73
N VAL A 68 -6.70 10.01 1.88
CA VAL A 68 -6.58 9.15 3.07
C VAL A 68 -5.50 9.73 3.98
#